data_AF-A0A7V8XDS0-F1
#
_entry.id   AF-A0A7V8XDS0-F1
#
_cell.length_a   1.000
_cell.length_b   1.000
_cell.length_c   1.000
_cell.angle_alpha   90.00
_cell.angle_beta   90.00
_cell.angle_gamma   90.00
#
_symmetry.space_group_name_H-M   'P 1'
#
loop_
_entity.id
_entity.type
_entity.pdbx_description
1 polymer ?
#
loop_
_entity_poly.entity_id
_entity_poly.type
_entity_poly.pdbx_seq_one_letter_code
_entity_poly.pdbx_strand_id
1 'polypeptide(L)'
;MERITYWHSRRIGLPRSWHLRLPIKRRFPHGFVPYDGSAYWCLSREAVEHIRHFLAEHPAFCRFFMHVDVPDEIIFHTILLNSSLRDSLVNDDLRYIDWTRQPLPAILGVGDFETLARSPKLFARKFDPRVDAQILDLIDSELIPE
;
A
#
# COMPACT_ATOMS: atom_id res chain seq x y z
N MET A 1 14.58 -1.66 2.89
CA MET A 1 14.90 -2.43 1.66
C MET A 1 15.62 -1.48 0.70
N GLU A 2 16.71 -1.90 0.06
CA GLU A 2 17.40 -1.03 -0.91
C GLU A 2 16.64 -0.97 -2.25
N ARG A 3 16.39 0.25 -2.74
CA ARG A 3 15.69 0.46 -4.01
C ARG A 3 16.50 -0.07 -5.18
N ILE A 4 15.90 -0.91 -6.02
CA ILE A 4 16.50 -1.34 -7.28
C ILE A 4 16.47 -0.19 -8.30
N THR A 5 17.65 0.28 -8.69
CA THR A 5 17.85 1.44 -9.57
C THR A 5 18.36 1.06 -10.96
N TYR A 6 18.26 -0.20 -11.34
CA TYR A 6 18.69 -0.71 -12.63
C TYR A 6 17.57 -1.54 -13.27
N TRP A 7 17.64 -1.69 -14.59
CA TRP A 7 16.74 -2.60 -15.27
C TRP A 7 17.03 -4.03 -14.87
N HIS A 8 15.98 -4.77 -14.51
CA HIS A 8 16.06 -6.19 -14.23
C HIS A 8 14.93 -6.96 -14.89
N SER A 9 15.20 -8.21 -15.23
CA SER A 9 14.15 -9.17 -15.61
C SER A 9 13.96 -10.19 -14.50
N ARG A 10 12.70 -10.49 -14.20
CA ARG A 10 12.32 -11.66 -13.40
C ARG A 10 11.89 -12.76 -14.35
N ARG A 11 12.48 -13.94 -14.18
CA ARG A 11 12.10 -15.10 -14.97
C ARG A 11 10.89 -15.77 -14.33
N ILE A 12 9.85 -16.04 -15.13
CA ILE A 12 8.70 -16.83 -14.69
C ILE A 12 9.22 -18.19 -14.21
N GLY A 13 8.82 -18.60 -12.99
CA GLY A 13 9.22 -19.87 -12.38
C GLY A 13 10.49 -19.82 -11.51
N LEU A 14 11.18 -18.67 -11.37
CA LEU A 14 12.28 -18.51 -10.42
C LEU A 14 11.84 -17.78 -9.13
N PRO A 15 12.57 -17.94 -8.01
CA PRO A 15 12.29 -17.20 -6.78
C PRO A 15 12.29 -15.68 -7.00
N ARG A 16 11.43 -14.96 -6.27
CA ARG A 16 11.30 -13.48 -6.40
C ARG A 16 12.61 -12.71 -6.21
N SER A 17 13.58 -13.29 -5.51
CA SER A 17 14.91 -12.74 -5.27
C SER A 17 15.88 -12.84 -6.46
N TRP A 18 15.52 -13.57 -7.52
CA TRP A 18 16.37 -13.75 -8.70
C TRP A 18 16.07 -12.68 -9.74
N HIS A 19 17.04 -11.77 -9.91
CA HIS A 19 16.99 -10.68 -10.87
C HIS A 19 18.14 -10.80 -11.86
N LEU A 20 17.84 -10.85 -13.16
CA LEU A 20 18.87 -10.62 -14.18
C LEU A 20 19.10 -9.11 -14.27
N ARG A 21 20.19 -8.63 -13.68
CA ARG A 21 20.57 -7.21 -13.67
C ARG A 21 21.20 -6.80 -15.00
N LEU A 22 20.64 -5.78 -15.64
CA LEU A 22 21.27 -5.07 -16.74
C LEU A 22 22.06 -3.86 -16.19
N PRO A 23 23.21 -3.48 -16.79
CA PRO A 23 24.03 -2.38 -16.30
C PRO A 23 23.45 -0.98 -16.59
N ILE A 24 22.19 -0.89 -17.05
CA ILE A 24 21.52 0.35 -17.40
C ILE A 24 20.77 0.88 -16.17
N LYS A 25 21.15 2.07 -15.71
CA LYS A 25 20.50 2.75 -14.57
C LYS A 25 19.11 3.23 -14.97
N ARG A 26 18.10 2.83 -14.20
CA ARG A 26 16.73 3.31 -14.32
C ARG A 26 16.59 4.63 -13.57
N ARG A 27 16.18 5.69 -14.27
CA ARG A 27 15.85 6.99 -13.67
C ARG A 27 14.38 7.02 -13.31
N PHE A 28 14.06 7.63 -12.17
CA PHE A 28 12.66 7.85 -11.79
C PHE A 28 12.08 8.97 -12.68
N PRO A 29 10.85 8.82 -13.20
CA PRO A 29 10.26 9.79 -14.11
C PRO A 29 10.03 11.15 -13.43
N HIS A 30 9.89 12.20 -14.25
CA HIS A 30 9.50 13.56 -13.83
C HIS A 30 10.42 14.26 -12.83
N GLY A 31 11.61 13.72 -12.57
CA GLY A 31 12.49 14.26 -11.52
C GLY A 31 11.91 14.08 -10.11
N PHE A 32 10.88 13.27 -9.96
CA PHE A 32 10.20 13.04 -8.69
C PHE A 32 11.07 12.27 -7.71
N VAL A 33 10.88 12.58 -6.43
CA VAL A 33 11.36 11.74 -5.34
C VAL A 33 10.35 10.60 -5.16
N PRO A 34 10.76 9.32 -5.23
CA PRO A 34 9.82 8.22 -4.97
C PRO A 34 9.47 8.18 -3.49
N TYR A 35 8.20 7.88 -3.23
CA TYR A 35 7.68 7.58 -1.91
C TYR A 35 6.92 6.26 -1.95
N ASP A 36 7.00 5.49 -0.87
CA ASP A 36 6.30 4.23 -0.69
C ASP A 36 5.45 4.25 0.58
N GLY A 37 4.55 3.26 0.70
CA GLY A 37 3.64 3.13 1.82
C GLY A 37 2.71 1.93 1.66
N SER A 38 1.57 1.99 2.34
CA SER A 38 0.56 0.94 2.31
C SER A 38 -0.17 0.88 0.96
N ALA A 39 -0.59 -0.31 0.54
CA ALA A 39 -1.53 -0.47 -0.57
C ALA A 39 -2.98 -0.06 -0.22
N TYR A 40 -3.19 0.55 0.95
CA TYR A 40 -4.46 1.14 1.38
C TYR A 40 -4.32 2.64 1.56
N TRP A 41 -5.40 3.36 1.28
CA TRP A 41 -5.47 4.81 1.38
C TRP A 41 -6.89 5.28 1.70
N CYS A 42 -6.99 6.47 2.27
CA CYS A 42 -8.23 7.22 2.42
C CYS A 42 -8.00 8.56 1.70
N LEU A 43 -8.48 8.66 0.46
CA LEU A 43 -8.19 9.81 -0.40
C LEU A 43 -9.39 10.75 -0.46
N SER A 44 -9.13 12.04 -0.29
CA SER A 44 -10.12 13.09 -0.56
C SER A 44 -10.43 13.15 -2.07
N ARG A 45 -11.58 13.73 -2.41
CA ARG A 45 -11.95 14.02 -3.81
C ARG A 45 -10.84 14.78 -4.54
N GLU A 46 -10.30 15.81 -3.90
CA GLU A 46 -9.23 16.64 -4.46
C GLU A 46 -7.97 15.82 -4.79
N ALA A 47 -7.55 14.93 -3.88
CA ALA A 47 -6.41 14.05 -4.13
C ALA A 47 -6.67 13.10 -5.31
N VAL A 48 -7.87 12.53 -5.41
CA VAL A 48 -8.27 11.66 -6.52
C VAL A 48 -8.28 12.42 -7.84
N GLU A 49 -8.84 13.63 -7.87
CA GLU A 49 -8.86 14.48 -9.05
C GLU A 49 -7.45 14.86 -9.49
N HIS A 50 -6.58 15.26 -8.55
CA HIS A 50 -5.18 15.55 -8.82
C HIS A 50 -4.45 14.35 -9.44
N ILE A 51 -4.58 13.15 -8.84
CA ILE A 51 -3.99 11.92 -9.38
C ILE A 51 -4.49 11.66 -10.80
N ARG A 52 -5.82 11.75 -11.02
CA ARG A 52 -6.43 11.49 -12.31
C ARG A 52 -5.92 12.46 -13.39
N HIS A 53 -5.83 13.74 -13.08
CA HIS A 53 -5.30 14.77 -13.98
C HIS A 53 -3.82 14.51 -14.31
N PHE A 54 -3.00 14.28 -13.29
CA PHE A 54 -1.58 14.01 -13.48
C PHE A 54 -1.34 12.78 -14.38
N LEU A 55 -2.04 11.68 -14.14
CA LEU A 55 -1.90 10.46 -14.95
C LEU A 55 -2.37 10.65 -16.40
N ALA A 56 -3.39 11.47 -16.64
CA ALA A 56 -3.86 11.80 -17.98
C ALA A 56 -2.85 12.64 -18.77
N GLU A 57 -2.21 13.61 -18.12
CA GLU A 57 -1.19 14.49 -18.73
C GLU A 57 0.17 13.80 -18.91
N HIS A 58 0.42 12.73 -18.15
CA HIS A 58 1.72 12.06 -18.12
C HIS A 58 1.62 10.55 -18.37
N PRO A 59 1.19 10.11 -19.57
CA PRO A 59 1.07 8.70 -19.89
C PRO A 59 2.41 7.94 -19.83
N ALA A 60 3.54 8.64 -19.95
CA ALA A 60 4.87 8.06 -19.74
C ALA A 60 5.10 7.61 -18.29
N PHE A 61 4.50 8.29 -17.32
CA PHE A 61 4.56 7.91 -15.91
C PHE A 61 3.82 6.58 -15.68
N CYS A 62 2.61 6.42 -16.24
CA CYS A 62 1.89 5.14 -16.23
C CYS A 62 2.72 4.01 -16.84
N ARG A 63 3.35 4.25 -18.01
CA ARG A 63 4.20 3.25 -18.67
C ARG A 63 5.38 2.82 -17.81
N PHE A 64 5.98 3.74 -17.06
CA PHE A 64 7.06 3.40 -16.13
C PHE A 64 6.56 2.45 -15.01
N PHE A 65 5.39 2.72 -14.44
CA PHE A 65 4.83 1.93 -13.35
C PHE A 65 4.29 0.55 -13.80
N MET A 66 4.01 0.33 -15.09
CA MET A 66 3.74 -1.03 -15.61
C MET A 66 4.91 -2.00 -15.46
N HIS A 67 6.13 -1.49 -15.22
CA HIS A 67 7.34 -2.27 -15.01
C HIS A 67 7.91 -2.11 -13.58
N VAL A 68 7.09 -1.61 -12.65
CA VAL A 68 7.44 -1.50 -11.22
C VAL A 68 6.84 -2.68 -10.47
N ASP A 69 7.56 -3.14 -9.44
CA ASP A 69 7.06 -4.14 -8.53
C ASP A 69 6.19 -3.49 -7.46
N VAL A 70 5.02 -4.08 -7.21
CA VAL A 70 4.00 -3.55 -6.30
C VAL A 70 3.63 -2.07 -6.61
N PRO A 71 3.05 -1.79 -7.81
CA PRO A 71 2.46 -0.55 -8.26
C PRO A 71 2.08 0.51 -7.25
N ASP A 72 1.10 0.01 -6.52
CA ASP A 72 0.10 0.60 -5.67
C ASP A 72 0.70 1.12 -4.37
N GLU A 73 1.73 0.46 -3.86
CA GLU A 73 2.48 0.93 -2.69
C GLU A 73 3.36 2.15 -3.00
N ILE A 74 3.55 2.54 -4.27
CA ILE A 74 4.50 3.61 -4.65
C ILE A 74 3.82 4.75 -5.41
N ILE A 75 2.97 4.42 -6.40
CA ILE A 75 2.51 5.39 -7.40
C ILE A 75 1.75 6.57 -6.79
N PHE A 76 0.80 6.30 -5.88
CA PHE A 76 -0.05 7.35 -5.31
C PHE A 76 0.69 8.20 -4.28
N HIS A 77 1.48 7.57 -3.41
CA HIS A 77 2.36 8.28 -2.47
C HIS A 77 3.28 9.24 -3.22
N THR A 78 3.92 8.74 -4.28
CA THR A 78 4.83 9.53 -5.10
C THR A 78 4.13 10.73 -5.74
N ILE A 79 2.96 10.53 -6.38
CA ILE A 79 2.24 11.64 -7.03
C ILE A 79 1.88 12.71 -5.99
N LEU A 80 1.25 12.31 -4.88
CA LEU A 80 0.72 13.26 -3.91
C LEU A 80 1.84 13.98 -3.12
N LEU A 81 2.90 13.29 -2.70
CA LEU A 81 4.00 13.89 -1.93
C LEU A 81 4.92 14.79 -2.77
N ASN A 82 4.89 14.69 -4.10
CA ASN A 82 5.57 15.63 -5.01
C ASN A 82 4.62 16.75 -5.52
N SER A 83 3.41 16.86 -4.97
CA SER A 83 2.41 17.86 -5.38
C SER A 83 2.23 18.98 -4.35
N SER A 84 1.44 19.99 -4.69
CA SER A 84 1.01 21.04 -3.75
C SER A 84 0.13 20.52 -2.61
N LEU A 85 -0.42 19.30 -2.71
CA LEU A 85 -1.23 18.68 -1.65
C LEU A 85 -0.38 18.05 -0.54
N ARG A 86 0.96 18.03 -0.69
CA ARG A 86 1.89 17.38 0.26
C ARG A 86 1.58 17.72 1.72
N ASP A 87 1.35 18.99 2.00
CA ASP A 87 1.20 19.49 3.38
C ASP A 87 -0.18 19.17 3.99
N SER A 88 -1.16 18.76 3.16
CA SER A 88 -2.45 18.26 3.65
C SER A 88 -2.48 16.75 3.88
N LEU A 89 -1.40 16.02 3.54
CA LEU A 89 -1.37 14.57 3.68
C LEU A 89 -1.08 14.17 5.13
N VAL A 90 -1.78 13.15 5.60
CA VAL A 90 -1.57 12.52 6.90
C VAL A 90 -0.90 11.17 6.68
N ASN A 91 0.17 10.89 7.42
CA ASN A 91 0.88 9.60 7.37
C ASN A 91 0.15 8.53 8.19
N ASP A 92 -1.12 8.30 7.87
CA ASP A 92 -1.98 7.28 8.48
C ASP A 92 -3.05 6.86 7.46
N ASP A 93 -3.07 5.58 7.09
CA ASP A 93 -4.06 5.02 6.17
C ASP A 93 -5.35 4.59 6.88
N LEU A 94 -5.44 4.74 8.21
CA LEU A 94 -6.54 4.35 9.08
C LEU A 94 -6.82 2.83 9.09
N ARG A 95 -5.83 1.98 8.72
CA ARG A 95 -5.93 0.52 8.82
C ARG A 95 -5.10 0.01 9.99
N TYR A 96 -5.70 -0.88 10.78
CA TYR A 96 -4.98 -1.72 11.73
C TYR A 96 -4.44 -2.96 11.00
N ILE A 97 -3.12 -3.14 11.06
CA ILE A 97 -2.43 -4.31 10.49
C ILE A 97 -1.38 -4.74 11.50
N ASP A 98 -1.49 -5.97 11.99
CA ASP A 98 -0.47 -6.52 12.89
C ASP A 98 0.66 -7.20 12.09
N TRP A 99 1.83 -6.57 12.12
CA TRP A 99 3.07 -7.05 11.50
C TRP A 99 4.02 -7.75 12.48
N THR A 100 3.67 -7.85 13.77
CA THR A 100 4.54 -8.45 14.79
C THR A 100 4.61 -9.97 14.66
N ARG A 101 3.55 -10.61 14.15
CA ARG A 101 3.43 -12.06 13.89
C ARG A 101 3.96 -12.45 12.50
N GLN A 102 5.18 -11.99 12.17
CA GLN A 102 5.88 -12.22 10.90
C GLN A 102 5.93 -13.70 10.45
N PRO A 103 6.06 -13.99 9.13
CA PRO A 103 6.55 -13.14 8.03
C PRO A 103 5.48 -12.39 7.23
N LEU A 104 4.20 -12.62 7.52
CA LEU A 104 3.07 -11.95 6.86
C LEU A 104 2.23 -11.24 7.93
N PRO A 105 1.37 -10.28 7.54
CA PRO A 105 0.39 -9.73 8.45
C PRO A 105 -0.43 -10.83 9.12
N ALA A 106 -0.68 -10.67 10.41
CA ALA A 106 -1.40 -11.64 11.20
C ALA A 106 -2.82 -11.89 10.67
N ILE A 107 -3.30 -13.11 10.90
CA ILE A 107 -4.73 -13.40 10.88
C ILE A 107 -5.24 -13.08 12.29
N LEU A 108 -6.14 -12.11 12.38
CA LEU A 108 -6.74 -11.62 13.61
C LEU A 108 -7.89 -12.53 14.03
N GLY A 109 -7.98 -12.81 15.34
CA GLY A 109 -9.03 -13.64 15.93
C GLY A 109 -9.62 -12.99 17.19
N VAL A 110 -10.46 -13.75 17.92
CA VAL A 110 -11.16 -13.24 19.12
C VAL A 110 -10.21 -12.69 20.19
N GLY A 111 -9.00 -13.25 20.29
CA GLY A 111 -7.97 -12.77 21.22
C GLY A 111 -7.43 -11.36 20.91
N ASP A 112 -7.64 -10.87 19.69
CA ASP A 112 -7.23 -9.54 19.25
C ASP A 112 -8.33 -8.48 19.46
N PHE A 113 -9.53 -8.88 19.90
CA PHE A 113 -10.71 -8.01 19.96
C PHE A 113 -10.49 -6.73 20.78
N GLU A 114 -9.97 -6.84 22.00
CA GLU A 114 -9.71 -5.67 22.86
C GLU A 114 -8.74 -4.67 22.22
N THR A 115 -7.80 -5.17 21.40
CA THR A 115 -6.85 -4.32 20.69
C THR A 115 -7.53 -3.61 19.52
N LEU A 116 -8.42 -4.31 18.82
CA LEU A 116 -9.24 -3.75 17.74
C LEU A 116 -10.22 -2.69 18.26
N ALA A 117 -10.94 -2.99 19.34
CA ALA A 117 -11.92 -2.10 19.94
C ALA A 117 -11.32 -0.79 20.46
N ARG A 118 -10.06 -0.80 20.92
CA ARG A 118 -9.34 0.40 21.37
C ARG A 118 -8.59 1.12 20.26
N SER A 119 -8.52 0.53 19.07
CA SER A 119 -7.78 1.09 17.96
C SER A 119 -8.48 2.34 17.43
N PRO A 120 -7.78 3.45 17.16
CA PRO A 120 -8.39 4.62 16.50
C PRO A 120 -8.56 4.39 14.97
N LYS A 121 -8.26 3.19 14.47
CA LYS A 121 -8.31 2.84 13.06
C LYS A 121 -9.75 2.52 12.64
N LEU A 122 -10.09 2.86 11.41
CA LEU A 122 -11.43 2.64 10.86
C LEU A 122 -11.61 1.24 10.27
N PHE A 123 -10.50 0.62 9.86
CA PHE A 123 -10.50 -0.69 9.22
C PHE A 123 -9.41 -1.58 9.82
N ALA A 124 -9.52 -2.89 9.68
CA ALA A 124 -8.49 -3.84 10.12
C ALA A 124 -8.29 -4.97 9.10
N ARG A 125 -7.11 -5.58 9.11
CA ARG A 125 -6.81 -6.83 8.38
C ARG A 125 -5.67 -7.62 9.06
N LYS A 126 -5.58 -8.94 8.86
CA LYS A 126 -6.43 -9.79 8.01
C LYS A 126 -7.35 -10.66 8.86
N PHE A 127 -8.52 -10.95 8.34
CA PHE A 127 -9.44 -11.94 8.90
C PHE A 127 -9.53 -13.15 7.96
N ASP A 128 -9.65 -14.35 8.50
CA ASP A 128 -9.91 -15.58 7.76
C ASP A 128 -10.97 -16.40 8.52
N PRO A 129 -12.21 -16.49 8.01
CA PRO A 129 -13.29 -17.22 8.69
C PRO A 129 -12.99 -18.71 8.91
N ARG A 130 -12.01 -19.29 8.22
CA ARG A 130 -11.59 -20.69 8.42
C ARG A 130 -10.65 -20.85 9.63
N VAL A 131 -10.03 -19.76 10.07
CA VAL A 131 -9.16 -19.72 11.24
C VAL A 131 -9.98 -19.33 12.46
N ASP A 132 -10.73 -18.23 12.35
CA ASP A 132 -11.59 -17.74 13.41
C ASP A 132 -12.68 -16.84 12.80
N ALA A 133 -13.91 -17.36 12.71
CA ALA A 133 -15.05 -16.59 12.24
C ALA A 133 -15.71 -15.77 13.35
N GLN A 134 -15.55 -16.17 14.62
CA GLN A 134 -16.27 -15.58 15.75
C GLN A 134 -15.86 -14.13 15.99
N ILE A 135 -14.63 -13.76 15.63
CA ILE A 135 -14.18 -12.37 15.68
C ILE A 135 -15.03 -11.44 14.80
N LEU A 136 -15.53 -11.91 13.66
CA LEU A 136 -16.35 -11.10 12.76
C LEU A 136 -17.71 -10.82 13.39
N ASP A 137 -18.36 -11.87 13.93
CA ASP A 137 -19.62 -11.73 14.65
C ASP A 137 -19.49 -10.79 15.85
N LEU A 138 -18.37 -10.88 16.58
CA LEU A 138 -18.10 -10.03 17.75
C LEU A 138 -17.83 -8.56 17.36
N ILE A 139 -17.16 -8.31 16.24
CA ILE A 139 -16.99 -6.94 15.72
C ILE A 139 -18.35 -6.36 15.33
N ASP A 140 -19.16 -7.14 14.60
CA ASP A 140 -20.49 -6.71 14.16
C ASP A 140 -21.41 -6.41 15.35
N SER A 141 -21.38 -7.22 16.42
CA SER A 141 -22.26 -7.02 17.58
C SER A 141 -21.83 -5.88 18.50
N GLU A 142 -20.52 -5.66 18.68
CA GLU A 142 -20.01 -4.74 19.71
C GLU A 142 -19.51 -3.40 19.16
N LEU A 143 -19.07 -3.34 17.90
CA LEU A 143 -18.37 -2.17 17.36
C LEU A 143 -19.12 -1.47 16.22
N ILE A 144 -20.08 -2.13 15.58
CA ILE A 144 -20.82 -1.57 14.45
C ILE A 144 -22.24 -1.23 14.91
N PRO A 145 -22.63 0.07 14.91
CA PRO A 145 -24.01 0.45 15.21
C PRO A 145 -24.96 -0.02 14.10
N GLU A 146 -26.19 -0.40 14.47
CA GLU A 146 -27.29 -0.73 13.54
C GLU A 146 -27.63 0.40 12.56
#